data_AF-A0A1P8Y9M3-F1
#
_entry.id   AF-A0A1P8Y9M3-F1
#
_cell.length_a   1.000
_cell.length_b   1.000
_cell.length_c   1.000
_cell.angle_alpha   90.00
_cell.angle_beta   90.00
_cell.angle_gamma   90.00
#
_symmetry.space_group_name_H-M   'P 1'
#
loop_
_entity.id
_entity.type
_entity.pdbx_description
1 polymer ?
#
loop_
_entity_poly.entity_id
_entity_poly.type
_entity_poly.pdbx_seq_one_letter_code
_entity_poly.pdbx_strand_id
1 'polypeptide(L)' 'MVDAAIEVLAELGARGLTFRAVDSRAGVPPGTASNYFANRDDLLAQAGGRFYERLTPTTSPWRRASAVRTTVIIWSG' A
#
# COMPACT_ATOMS: atom_id res chain seq x y z
N MET A 1 7.45 6.54 7.74
CA MET A 1 8.48 5.47 7.67
C MET A 1 8.25 4.48 6.55
N VAL A 2 7.06 3.88 6.44
CA VAL A 2 6.79 2.86 5.41
C VAL A 2 6.99 3.38 3.99
N ASP A 3 6.54 4.61 3.68
CA ASP A 3 6.77 5.21 2.36
C ASP A 3 8.29 5.44 2.08
N ALA A 4 9.05 5.92 3.07
CA ALA A 4 10.50 6.05 2.95
C ALA A 4 11.21 4.69 2.76
N ALA A 5 10.68 3.63 3.36
CA ALA A 5 11.17 2.26 3.15
C ALA A 5 10.90 1.77 1.71
N ILE A 6 9.75 2.12 1.12
CA ILE A 6 9.44 1.84 -0.29
C ILE A 6 10.43 2.56 -1.21
N GLU A 7 10.76 3.82 -0.92
CA GLU A 7 11.73 4.58 -1.70
C GLU A 7 13.15 4.00 -1.58
N VAL A 8 13.59 3.64 -0.38
CA VAL A 8 14.87 2.94 -0.17
C VAL A 8 14.90 1.61 -0.92
N LEU A 9 13.80 0.85 -0.93
CA LEU A 9 13.70 -0.40 -1.70
C LEU A 9 13.80 -0.15 -3.20
N ALA A 10 13.17 0.90 -3.71
CA ALA A 10 13.22 1.26 -5.12
C ALA A 10 14.63 1.70 -5.56
N GLU A 11 15.36 2.41 -4.69
CA GLU A 11 16.68 2.95 -5.00
C GLU A 11 17.83 1.95 -4.74
N LEU A 12 17.78 1.23 -3.62
CA LEU A 12 18.90 0.41 -3.11
C LEU A 12 18.59 -1.10 -3.07
N GLY A 13 17.35 -1.49 -3.40
CA GLY A 13 16.89 -2.87 -3.33
C GLY A 13 16.79 -3.41 -1.91
N ALA A 14 16.38 -4.69 -1.79
CA ALA A 14 16.19 -5.34 -0.50
C ALA A 14 17.44 -5.29 0.38
N ARG A 15 18.63 -5.60 -0.15
CA ARG A 15 19.88 -5.56 0.63
C ARG A 15 20.18 -4.19 1.25
N GLY A 16 19.79 -3.10 0.58
CA GLY A 16 19.97 -1.74 1.08
C GLY A 16 18.96 -1.33 2.15
N LEU A 17 17.88 -2.08 2.34
CA LEU A 17 16.86 -1.78 3.34
C LEU A 17 17.41 -1.98 4.76
N THR A 18 17.74 -0.87 5.41
CA THR A 18 18.20 -0.80 6.80
C THR A 18 17.47 0.34 7.52
N PHE A 19 17.35 0.27 8.85
CA PHE A 19 16.73 1.35 9.63
C PHE A 19 17.42 2.69 9.40
N ARG A 20 18.75 2.71 9.33
CA ARG A 20 19.53 3.92 9.04
C ARG A 20 19.20 4.50 7.66
N ALA A 21 19.10 3.67 6.63
CA ALA A 21 18.73 4.14 5.30
C ALA A 21 17.31 4.74 5.29
N VAL A 22 16.38 4.14 6.02
CA VAL A 22 15.01 4.66 6.17
C VAL A 22 14.98 5.98 6.95
N ASP A 23 15.70 6.08 8.07
CA ASP A 23 15.80 7.32 8.84
C ASP A 23 16.36 8.47 7.99
N SER A 24 17.41 8.17 7.23
CA SER A 24 18.01 9.11 6.28
C SER A 24 17.02 9.54 5.19
N ARG A 25 16.28 8.60 4.60
CA ARG A 25 15.30 8.91 3.54
C ARG A 25 14.07 9.65 4.07
N ALA A 26 13.69 9.41 5.32
CA ALA A 26 12.59 10.07 5.99
C ALA A 26 12.97 11.44 6.59
N GLY A 27 14.26 11.80 6.61
CA GLY A 27 14.73 13.07 7.16
C GLY A 27 14.57 13.18 8.68
N VAL A 28 14.66 12.06 9.40
CA VAL A 28 14.44 11.98 10.85
C VAL A 28 15.75 11.64 11.59
N PRO A 29 15.79 11.81 12.93
CA PRO A 29 16.94 11.38 13.72
C PRO A 29 17.25 9.88 13.57
N PRO A 30 18.54 9.49 13.56
CA PRO A 30 18.92 8.07 13.56
C PRO A 30 18.32 7.30 14.74
N GLY A 31 17.83 6.09 14.48
CA GLY A 31 17.18 5.22 15.45
C GLY A 31 15.67 5.41 15.54
N THR A 32 15.08 6.36 14.81
CA THR A 32 13.63 6.56 14.80
C THR A 32 12.94 5.32 14.27
N ALA A 33 13.35 4.79 13.11
CA ALA A 33 12.76 3.59 12.52
C ALA A 33 12.87 2.38 13.45
N SER A 34 14.01 2.17 14.14
CA SER A 34 14.14 1.06 15.10
C SER A 34 13.21 1.16 16.31
N ASN A 35 12.67 2.34 16.61
CA ASN A 35 11.65 2.49 17.66
C ASN A 35 10.24 2.10 17.20
N TYR A 36 10.00 2.01 15.88
CA TYR A 36 8.69 1.69 15.30
C TYR A 36 8.59 0.28 14.71
N PHE A 37 9.71 -0.36 14.39
CA PHE A 37 9.74 -1.69 13.77
C PHE A 37 10.59 -2.64 14.60
N ALA A 38 10.09 -3.85 14.80
CA ALA A 38 10.76 -4.84 15.64
C ALA A 38 12.07 -5.36 15.02
N ASN A 39 12.11 -5.48 13.70
CA ASN A 39 13.27 -5.92 12.94
C ASN A 39 13.13 -5.54 11.45
N ARG A 40 14.14 -5.90 10.66
CA ARG A 40 14.19 -5.61 9.23
C ARG A 40 13.08 -6.34 8.44
N ASP A 41 12.66 -7.52 8.87
CA ASP A 41 11.65 -8.30 8.16
C ASP A 41 10.25 -7.73 8.40
N ASP A 42 9.95 -7.25 9.61
CA ASP A 42 8.75 -6.48 9.93
C ASP A 42 8.65 -5.22 9.06
N LEU A 43 9.74 -4.46 8.96
CA LEU A 43 9.82 -3.30 8.06
C LEU A 43 9.55 -3.67 6.59
N LEU A 44 10.14 -4.77 6.11
CA LEU A 44 9.95 -5.25 4.74
C LEU A 44 8.50 -5.70 4.48
N ALA A 45 7.89 -6.40 5.44
CA ALA A 45 6.52 -6.86 5.35
C ALA A 45 5.53 -5.68 5.31
N GLN A 46 5.70 -4.68 6.16
CA GLN A 46 4.86 -3.49 6.16
C GLN A 46 5.02 -2.66 4.88
N ALA A 47 6.25 -2.52 4.37
CA ALA A 47 6.50 -1.88 3.07
C ALA A 47 5.83 -2.63 1.92
N GLY A 48 5.91 -3.97 1.90
CA GLY A 48 5.25 -4.81 0.91
C GLY A 48 3.72 -4.68 0.95
N GLY A 49 3.13 -4.70 2.15
CA GLY A 49 1.69 -4.51 2.34
C GLY A 49 1.22 -3.15 1.80
N ARG A 50 1.93 -2.08 2.16
CA ARG A 50 1.63 -0.73 1.69
C ARG A 50 1.80 -0.56 0.18
N PHE A 51 2.82 -1.20 -0.40
CA PHE A 51 3.01 -1.19 -1.86
C PHE A 51 1.84 -1.87 -2.58
N TYR A 52 1.36 -2.99 -2.06
CA TYR A 52 0.22 -3.71 -2.63
C TYR A 52 -1.09 -2.91 -2.56
N GLU A 53 -1.36 -2.24 -1.44
CA GLU A 53 -2.50 -1.32 -1.30
C GLU A 53 -2.47 -0.18 -2.33
N ARG A 54 -1.28 0.35 -2.66
CA ARG A 54 -1.15 1.44 -3.63
C ARG A 54 -1.29 0.98 -5.08
N LEU A 55 -0.87 -0.26 -5.37
CA LEU A 55 -0.97 -0.85 -6.71
C LEU A 55 -2.33 -1.48 -7.01
N THR A 56 -3.11 -1.81 -6.00
CA THR A 56 -4.50 -2.24 -6.21
C THR A 56 -5.37 -0.99 -6.39
N PRO A 57 -5.80 -0.63 -7.61
CA PRO A 57 -6.81 0.40 -7.76
C PRO A 57 -8.04 -0.06 -6.97
N THR A 58 -8.62 0.84 -6.17
CA THR A 58 -9.95 0.64 -5.58
C THR A 58 -10.90 0.20 -6.69
N THR A 59 -11.10 -1.10 -6.81
CA THR A 59 -11.91 -1.68 -7.87
C THR A 59 -13.32 -1.69 -7.33
N SER A 60 -14.05 -0.62 -7.61
CA SER A 60 -15.51 -0.73 -7.68
C SER A 60 -16.02 -0.04 -8.94
N PRO A 61 -16.07 -0.76 -10.07
CA PRO A 61 -16.90 -0.34 -11.19
C PRO A 61 -18.40 -0.62 -10.94
N TRP A 62 -18.78 -1.36 -9.89
CA TRP A 62 -20.14 -1.89 -9.74
C TRP A 62 -21.11 -1.04 -8.88
N ARG A 63 -20.72 0.12 -8.35
CA ARG A 63 -21.60 0.97 -7.52
C ARG A 63 -22.53 1.94 -8.29
N ARG A 64 -22.67 1.82 -9.62
CA ARG A 64 -23.62 2.64 -10.43
C ARG A 64 -24.63 1.86 -11.27
N ALA A 65 -24.52 0.53 -11.38
CA ALA A 65 -25.32 -0.24 -12.34
C ALA A 65 -26.58 -0.91 -11.77
N SER A 66 -26.82 -0.91 -10.45
CA SER A 66 -28.00 -1.56 -9.86
C SER A 66 -29.26 -0.69 -9.80
N ALA A 67 -29.25 0.51 -10.39
CA ALA A 67 -30.41 1.41 -10.42
C ALA A 67 -31.02 1.60 -11.82
N VAL A 68 -30.74 0.72 -12.80
CA VAL A 68 -31.54 0.68 -14.02
C VAL A 68 -32.72 -0.25 -13.78
N ARG A 69 -33.81 0.38 -13.33
CA ARG A 69 -35.18 -0.11 -13.39
C ARG A 69 -35.49 -0.49 -14.85
N THR A 70 -35.36 -1.76 -15.21
CA THR A 70 -35.93 -2.29 -16.45
C THR A 70 -37.32 -2.82 -16.15
N THR A 71 -38.29 -2.06 -16.66
CA THR A 71 -39.70 -2.39 -16.82
C THR A 71 -39.89 -3.81 -17.38
N VAL A 72 -40.60 -4.67 -16.65
CA VAL A 72 -41.21 -5.87 -17.25
C VAL A 72 -42.45 -5.41 -18.00
N ILE A 73 -42.29 -5.27 -19.31
CA ILE A 73 -43.37 -5.09 -20.29
C ILE A 73 -43.82 -6.50 -20.72
N ILE A 74 -45.13 -6.77 -20.51
CA ILE A 74 -45.99 -7.77 -21.16
C ILE A 74 -45.75 -9.25 -20.83
N TRP A 75 -46.70 -9.84 -20.10
CA TRP A 75 -47.32 -11.11 -20.51
C TRP A 75 -48.83 -11.04 -20.21
N SER A 76 -49.62 -10.91 -21.27
CA SER A 76 -51.04 -11.22 -21.27
C SER A 76 -51.20 -12.62 -21.85
N GLY A 77 -51.86 -13.49 -21.12
CA GLY A 77 -52.25 -14.85 -21.48
C GLY A 77 -53.24 -15.35 -20.46
#